data_AF-A0A9D1R9P5-F1
#
_entry.id   AF-A0A9D1R9P5-F1
#
_cell.length_a   1.000
_cell.length_b   1.000
_cell.length_c   1.000
_cell.angle_alpha   90.00
_cell.angle_beta   90.00
_cell.angle_gamma   90.00
#
_symmetry.space_group_name_H-M   'P 1'
#
loop_
_entity.id
_entity.type
_entity.pdbx_description
1 polymer ?
#
loop_
_entity_poly.entity_id
_entity_poly.type
_entity_poly.pdbx_seq_one_letter_code
_entity_poly.pdbx_strand_id
1 'polypeptide(L)'
;MMTLKIGEKDYRVKFNYNCFCDTDLLDRVNDLGKIFSKAGAESDKDISAMGKIKDLFVCVRDLLFSGFQEENPVENVQAVGKLLDQYREEAQEGEERGVLQLFVMLSSELTEEGFLSDIMKTLAASAEKQKELPKTPQDHRKAQRQSRTAGA
;
A
#
# COMPACT_ATOMS: atom_id res chain seq x y z
N MET A 1 3.21 -2.72 10.46
CA MET A 1 2.92 -4.16 10.30
C MET A 1 1.75 -4.51 11.18
N MET A 2 0.64 -4.87 10.54
CA MET A 2 -0.66 -5.13 11.15
C MET A 2 -0.89 -6.63 11.35
N THR A 3 -1.60 -7.00 12.42
CA THR A 3 -2.04 -8.39 12.67
C THR A 3 -3.55 -8.43 12.85
N LEU A 4 -4.21 -9.28 12.07
CA LEU A 4 -5.64 -9.55 12.13
C LEU A 4 -5.90 -10.88 12.82
N LYS A 5 -6.66 -10.86 13.91
CA LYS A 5 -7.11 -12.09 14.55
C LYS A 5 -8.41 -12.56 13.91
N ILE A 6 -8.40 -13.79 13.37
CA ILE A 6 -9.58 -14.46 12.80
C ILE A 6 -9.57 -15.89 13.35
N GLY A 7 -10.53 -16.19 14.19
CA GLY A 7 -10.62 -17.41 14.98
C GLY A 7 -9.51 -17.50 16.00
N GLU A 8 -8.88 -18.68 16.04
CA GLU A 8 -7.70 -18.94 16.87
C GLU A 8 -6.38 -18.57 16.17
N LYS A 9 -6.45 -17.99 14.96
CA LYS A 9 -5.28 -17.69 14.15
C LYS A 9 -5.04 -16.19 14.01
N ASP A 10 -3.77 -15.82 14.12
CA ASP A 10 -3.27 -14.49 13.83
C ASP A 10 -2.75 -14.41 12.38
N TYR A 11 -3.31 -13.49 11.61
CA TYR A 11 -2.95 -13.22 10.22
C TYR A 11 -2.16 -11.91 10.14
N ARG A 12 -0.87 -12.02 9.86
CA ARG A 12 -0.02 -10.87 9.56
C ARG A 12 -0.35 -10.31 8.19
N VAL A 13 -0.61 -9.02 8.13
CA VAL A 13 -0.83 -8.26 6.90
C VAL A 13 0.41 -7.41 6.64
N LYS A 14 1.02 -7.60 5.46
CA LYS A 14 2.19 -6.85 5.03
C LYS A 14 2.09 -6.54 3.55
N PHE A 15 1.94 -5.26 3.23
CA PHE A 15 1.95 -4.81 1.84
C PHE A 15 3.37 -4.76 1.27
N ASN A 16 3.48 -5.09 -0.01
CA ASN A 16 4.72 -5.09 -0.77
C ASN A 16 4.43 -4.58 -2.19
N TYR A 17 5.43 -4.56 -3.07
CA TYR A 17 5.29 -3.98 -4.40
C TYR A 17 4.15 -4.57 -5.25
N ASN A 18 3.66 -5.78 -4.94
CA ASN A 18 2.54 -6.38 -5.65
C ASN A 18 1.23 -5.58 -5.48
N CYS A 19 1.09 -4.75 -4.46
CA CYS A 19 -0.05 -3.83 -4.36
C CYS A 19 -0.05 -2.73 -5.44
N PHE A 20 1.10 -2.44 -6.08
CA PHE A 20 1.19 -1.58 -7.27
C PHE A 20 0.97 -2.35 -8.57
N CYS A 21 1.21 -3.66 -8.58
CA CYS A 21 1.03 -4.50 -9.76
C CYS A 21 -0.45 -4.76 -10.05
N ASP A 22 -1.31 -4.75 -9.02
CA ASP A 22 -2.76 -4.64 -9.18
C ASP A 22 -3.11 -3.19 -9.50
N THR A 23 -3.21 -2.92 -10.81
CA THR A 23 -3.14 -1.57 -11.40
C THR A 23 -4.14 -0.55 -10.87
N ASP A 24 -5.20 -0.96 -10.17
CA ASP A 24 -6.22 -0.05 -9.64
C ASP A 24 -6.39 -0.13 -8.11
N LEU A 25 -5.64 -0.96 -7.38
CA LEU A 25 -5.90 -1.19 -5.95
C LEU A 25 -5.67 0.08 -5.12
N LEU A 26 -4.55 0.77 -5.37
CA LEU A 26 -4.23 2.03 -4.70
C LEU A 26 -5.20 3.15 -5.04
N ASP A 27 -5.60 3.23 -6.32
CA ASP A 27 -6.58 4.22 -6.76
C ASP A 27 -7.94 3.97 -6.10
N ARG A 28 -8.38 2.70 -6.03
CA ARG A 28 -9.61 2.31 -5.33
C ARG A 28 -9.57 2.64 -3.84
N VAL A 29 -8.45 2.41 -3.16
CA VAL A 29 -8.28 2.79 -1.74
C VAL A 29 -8.42 4.29 -1.58
N ASN A 30 -7.73 5.07 -2.40
CA ASN A 30 -7.77 6.53 -2.35
C ASN A 30 -9.16 7.10 -2.64
N ASP A 31 -9.83 6.58 -3.67
CA ASP A 31 -11.15 7.04 -4.09
C ASP A 31 -12.22 6.71 -3.05
N LEU A 32 -12.23 5.47 -2.54
CA LEU A 32 -13.16 5.08 -1.48
C LEU A 32 -12.90 5.86 -0.19
N GLY A 33 -11.64 6.03 0.21
CA GLY A 33 -11.27 6.86 1.36
C GLY A 33 -11.84 8.27 1.27
N LYS A 34 -11.65 8.95 0.13
CA LYS A 34 -12.22 10.29 -0.12
C LYS A 34 -13.74 10.30 -0.06
N ILE A 35 -14.40 9.31 -0.66
CA ILE A 35 -15.86 9.20 -0.67
C ILE A 35 -16.40 9.06 0.76
N PHE A 36 -15.80 8.17 1.56
CA PHE A 36 -16.26 7.87 2.91
C PHE A 36 -15.97 9.02 3.89
N SER A 37 -14.78 9.63 3.81
CA SER A 37 -14.46 10.82 4.61
C SER A 37 -15.38 12.00 4.27
N LYS A 38 -15.67 12.24 2.99
CA LYS A 38 -16.59 13.32 2.58
C LYS A 38 -18.02 13.07 3.06
N ALA A 39 -18.45 11.82 3.11
CA ALA A 39 -19.78 11.44 3.58
C ALA A 39 -19.89 11.39 5.10
N GLY A 40 -18.77 11.44 5.83
CA GLY A 40 -18.76 11.21 7.28
C GLY A 40 -19.26 9.81 7.63
N ALA A 41 -18.92 8.81 6.82
CA ALA A 41 -19.36 7.44 7.06
C ALA A 41 -18.64 6.85 8.28
N GLU A 42 -19.41 6.36 9.24
CA GLU A 42 -18.90 5.81 10.51
C GLU A 42 -19.11 4.29 10.59
N SER A 43 -20.04 3.74 9.79
CA SER A 43 -20.41 2.33 9.83
C SER A 43 -20.66 1.72 8.46
N ASP A 44 -20.62 0.39 8.37
CA ASP A 44 -21.02 -0.37 7.18
C ASP A 44 -22.43 -0.04 6.68
N LYS A 45 -23.34 0.40 7.59
CA LYS A 45 -24.70 0.82 7.23
C LYS A 45 -24.69 2.09 6.40
N ASP A 46 -23.82 3.04 6.70
CA ASP A 46 -23.68 4.29 5.95
C ASP A 46 -23.16 3.99 4.55
N ILE A 47 -22.14 3.13 4.46
CA ILE A 47 -21.58 2.68 3.18
C ILE A 47 -22.63 1.94 2.34
N SER A 48 -23.47 1.13 2.98
CA SER A 48 -24.59 0.44 2.35
C SER A 48 -25.65 1.43 1.84
N ALA A 49 -26.03 2.43 2.65
CA ALA A 49 -26.97 3.48 2.26
C ALA A 49 -26.48 4.30 1.06
N MET A 50 -25.15 4.45 0.91
CA MET A 50 -24.51 5.09 -0.24
C MET A 50 -24.39 4.19 -1.48
N GLY A 51 -24.78 2.91 -1.39
CA GLY A 51 -24.64 1.94 -2.47
C GLY A 51 -23.19 1.51 -2.75
N LYS A 52 -22.28 1.71 -1.79
CA LYS A 52 -20.84 1.48 -1.94
C LYS A 52 -20.32 0.22 -1.25
N ILE A 53 -21.21 -0.54 -0.60
CA ILE A 53 -20.82 -1.73 0.17
C ILE A 53 -20.10 -2.79 -0.67
N LYS A 54 -20.52 -2.97 -1.93
CA LYS A 54 -19.86 -3.89 -2.86
C LYS A 54 -18.44 -3.44 -3.19
N ASP A 55 -18.26 -2.16 -3.50
CA ASP A 55 -16.96 -1.58 -3.85
C ASP A 55 -16.00 -1.67 -2.66
N LEU A 56 -16.49 -1.36 -1.46
CA LEU A 56 -15.77 -1.52 -0.19
C LEU A 56 -15.32 -2.97 0.02
N PHE A 57 -16.24 -3.94 -0.07
CA PHE A 57 -15.93 -5.36 0.16
C PHE A 57 -14.88 -5.88 -0.82
N VAL A 58 -15.02 -5.56 -2.11
CA VAL A 58 -14.07 -5.98 -3.14
C VAL A 58 -12.69 -5.37 -2.88
N CYS A 59 -12.63 -4.09 -2.49
CA CYS A 59 -11.37 -3.44 -2.16
C CYS A 59 -10.68 -4.08 -0.94
N VAL A 60 -11.42 -4.33 0.15
CA VAL A 60 -10.87 -5.02 1.35
C VAL A 60 -10.38 -6.42 1.03
N ARG A 61 -11.14 -7.20 0.25
CA ARG A 61 -10.74 -8.53 -0.18
C ARG A 61 -9.42 -8.51 -0.95
N ASP A 62 -9.29 -7.58 -1.89
CA ASP A 62 -8.09 -7.46 -2.72
C ASP A 62 -6.88 -6.96 -1.91
N LEU A 63 -7.10 -6.03 -0.96
CA LEU A 63 -6.09 -5.60 0.01
C LEU A 63 -5.56 -6.77 0.84
N LEU A 64 -6.45 -7.57 1.41
CA LEU A 64 -6.05 -8.73 2.20
C LEU A 64 -5.34 -9.78 1.35
N PHE A 65 -5.84 -10.05 0.13
CA PHE A 65 -5.18 -10.97 -0.80
C PHE A 65 -3.74 -10.53 -1.10
N SER A 66 -3.54 -9.24 -1.40
CA SER A 66 -2.22 -8.65 -1.62
C SER A 66 -1.34 -8.69 -0.37
N GLY A 67 -1.88 -8.30 0.78
CA GLY A 67 -1.17 -8.22 2.06
C GLY A 67 -0.83 -9.57 2.69
N PHE A 68 -1.44 -10.66 2.26
CA PHE A 68 -1.21 -12.01 2.77
C PHE A 68 -0.14 -12.81 2.01
N GLN A 69 0.30 -12.36 0.83
CA GLN A 69 1.10 -13.20 -0.07
C GLN A 69 2.37 -13.80 0.54
N GLU A 70 3.05 -13.09 1.45
CA GLU A 70 4.31 -13.53 2.05
C GLU A 70 4.08 -14.33 3.35
N GLU A 71 3.31 -13.77 4.28
CA GLU A 71 3.21 -14.31 5.65
C GLU A 71 2.05 -15.30 5.82
N ASN A 72 1.01 -15.20 4.98
CA ASN A 72 -0.23 -15.96 5.11
C ASN A 72 -0.81 -16.37 3.74
N PRO A 73 -0.01 -16.98 2.85
CA PRO A 73 -0.41 -17.21 1.46
C PRO A 73 -1.76 -17.92 1.39
N VAL A 74 -2.67 -17.32 0.63
CA VAL A 74 -4.00 -17.85 0.34
C VAL A 74 -4.08 -18.20 -1.13
N GLU A 75 -4.82 -19.27 -1.46
CA GLU A 75 -4.84 -19.82 -2.82
C GLU A 75 -5.47 -18.87 -3.85
N ASN A 76 -6.44 -18.06 -3.43
CA ASN A 76 -7.20 -17.14 -4.29
C ASN A 76 -8.02 -16.14 -3.46
N VAL A 77 -8.62 -15.17 -4.15
CA VAL A 77 -9.48 -14.15 -3.54
C VAL A 77 -10.75 -14.72 -2.89
N GLN A 78 -11.23 -15.89 -3.31
CA GLN A 78 -12.39 -16.55 -2.68
C GLN A 78 -12.04 -17.10 -1.29
N ALA A 79 -10.81 -17.56 -1.08
CA ALA A 79 -10.33 -17.96 0.24
C ALA A 79 -10.33 -16.76 1.22
N VAL A 80 -9.97 -15.57 0.74
CA VAL A 80 -10.11 -14.32 1.53
C VAL A 80 -11.56 -14.01 1.86
N GLY A 81 -12.49 -14.23 0.92
CA GLY A 81 -13.93 -14.08 1.17
C GLY A 81 -14.40 -14.91 2.37
N LYS A 82 -13.97 -16.18 2.46
CA LYS A 82 -14.30 -17.05 3.61
C LYS A 82 -13.71 -16.53 4.93
N LEU A 83 -12.51 -15.96 4.91
CA LEU A 83 -11.90 -15.34 6.09
C LEU A 83 -12.67 -14.10 6.54
N LEU A 84 -13.17 -13.31 5.59
CA LEU A 84 -14.03 -12.15 5.88
C LEU A 84 -15.38 -12.58 6.46
N ASP A 85 -15.98 -13.65 5.94
CA ASP A 85 -17.20 -14.23 6.50
C ASP A 85 -16.98 -14.65 7.95
N GLN A 86 -15.89 -15.38 8.22
CA GLN A 86 -15.52 -15.79 9.57
C GLN A 86 -15.24 -14.58 10.49
N TYR A 87 -14.48 -13.60 10.02
CA TYR A 87 -14.19 -12.38 10.78
C TYR A 87 -15.48 -11.64 11.19
N ARG A 88 -16.47 -11.58 10.29
CA ARG A 88 -17.78 -10.99 10.57
C ARG A 88 -18.60 -11.82 11.57
N GLU A 89 -18.60 -13.14 11.45
CA GLU A 89 -19.35 -14.04 12.33
C GLU A 89 -18.84 -14.03 13.77
N GLU A 90 -17.56 -13.74 13.97
CA GLU A 90 -16.92 -13.66 15.29
C GLU A 90 -17.13 -12.32 16.00
N ALA A 91 -17.85 -11.37 15.39
CA ALA A 91 -18.18 -10.09 16.02
C ALA A 91 -18.92 -10.32 17.34
N GLN A 92 -18.36 -9.82 18.45
CA GLN A 92 -19.05 -9.87 19.74
C GLN A 92 -20.12 -8.77 19.84
N GLU A 93 -21.09 -8.94 20.75
CA GLU A 93 -22.13 -7.92 20.97
C GLU A 93 -21.49 -6.60 21.43
N GLY A 94 -21.69 -5.54 20.63
CA GLY A 94 -21.09 -4.22 20.87
C GLY A 94 -19.71 -4.00 20.23
N GLU A 95 -19.15 -5.00 19.54
CA GLU A 95 -17.91 -4.85 18.78
C GLU A 95 -18.19 -4.30 17.36
N GLU A 96 -17.54 -3.21 16.97
CA GLU A 96 -17.63 -2.65 15.61
C GLU A 96 -16.77 -3.44 14.61
N ARG A 97 -17.01 -4.76 14.49
CA ARG A 97 -16.24 -5.65 13.61
C ARG A 97 -16.82 -5.62 12.19
N GLY A 98 -16.59 -4.51 11.49
CA GLY A 98 -17.16 -4.21 10.16
C GLY A 98 -16.13 -4.14 9.04
N VAL A 99 -16.61 -4.20 7.79
CA VAL A 99 -15.77 -4.11 6.58
C VAL A 99 -15.17 -2.70 6.44
N LEU A 100 -15.89 -1.66 6.84
CA LEU A 100 -15.39 -0.28 6.85
C LEU A 100 -14.23 -0.13 7.84
N GLN A 101 -14.35 -0.71 9.03
CA GLN A 101 -13.28 -0.69 10.02
C GLN A 101 -12.02 -1.41 9.49
N LEU A 102 -12.20 -2.60 8.90
CA LEU A 102 -11.11 -3.32 8.23
C LEU A 102 -10.46 -2.46 7.13
N PHE A 103 -11.26 -1.80 6.31
CA PHE A 103 -10.76 -0.92 5.26
C PHE A 103 -9.91 0.22 5.81
N VAL A 104 -10.34 0.89 6.88
CA VAL A 104 -9.56 1.97 7.51
C VAL A 104 -8.22 1.45 8.02
N MET A 105 -8.21 0.32 8.73
CA MET A 105 -6.97 -0.27 9.24
C MET A 105 -6.00 -0.67 8.13
N LEU A 106 -6.51 -1.36 7.10
CA LEU A 106 -5.70 -1.79 5.95
C LEU A 106 -5.19 -0.61 5.14
N SER A 107 -6.01 0.43 4.97
CA SER A 107 -5.61 1.66 4.29
C SER A 107 -4.48 2.35 5.04
N SER A 108 -4.58 2.49 6.37
CA SER A 108 -3.52 3.10 7.19
C SER A 108 -2.20 2.33 7.08
N GLU A 109 -2.22 1.00 7.19
CA GLU A 109 -1.02 0.17 7.03
C GLU A 109 -0.42 0.29 5.62
N LEU A 110 -1.25 0.46 4.58
CA LEU A 110 -0.76 0.66 3.21
C LEU A 110 -0.14 2.05 3.04
N THR A 111 -0.77 3.11 3.55
CA THR A 111 -0.42 4.50 3.21
C THR A 111 0.44 5.20 4.26
N GLU A 112 -0.03 5.28 5.50
CA GLU A 112 0.49 6.20 6.53
C GLU A 112 1.53 5.54 7.43
N GLU A 113 1.26 4.30 7.84
CA GLU A 113 2.02 3.62 8.89
C GLU A 113 3.02 2.58 8.34
N GLY A 114 2.74 2.02 7.16
CA GLY A 114 3.55 0.95 6.59
C GLY A 114 4.13 1.33 5.24
N PHE A 115 3.66 0.65 4.20
CA PHE A 115 4.44 0.44 2.99
C PHE A 115 4.78 1.72 2.20
N LEU A 116 3.78 2.56 1.88
CA LEU A 116 4.05 3.80 1.13
C LEU A 116 4.88 4.79 1.95
N SER A 117 4.61 4.91 3.25
CA SER A 117 5.36 5.74 4.19
C SER A 117 6.85 5.37 4.18
N ASP A 118 7.17 4.08 4.21
CA ASP A 118 8.54 3.58 4.18
C ASP A 118 9.24 3.81 2.83
N ILE A 119 8.52 3.66 1.72
CA ILE A 119 9.03 4.04 0.38
C ILE A 119 9.35 5.53 0.34
N MET A 120 8.43 6.39 0.78
CA MET A 120 8.62 7.86 0.75
C MET A 120 9.81 8.30 1.61
N LYS A 121 9.96 7.73 2.81
CA LYS A 121 11.11 7.98 3.69
C LYS A 121 12.42 7.57 3.02
N THR A 122 12.44 6.41 2.35
CA THR A 122 13.62 5.91 1.65
C THR A 122 14.01 6.81 0.47
N LEU A 123 13.02 7.30 -0.29
CA LEU A 123 13.24 8.23 -1.40
C LEU A 123 13.76 9.59 -0.89
N ALA A 124 13.17 10.14 0.16
CA ALA A 124 13.61 11.38 0.77
C ALA A 124 15.06 11.28 1.28
N ALA A 125 15.41 10.22 2.00
CA ALA A 125 16.77 9.99 2.49
C ALA A 125 17.80 9.86 1.34
N SER A 126 17.40 9.27 0.22
CA SER A 126 18.24 9.14 -0.97
C SER A 126 18.48 10.49 -1.67
N ALA A 127 17.44 11.33 -1.73
CA ALA A 127 17.52 12.68 -2.31
C ALA A 127 18.41 13.61 -1.46
N GLU A 128 18.35 13.52 -0.13
CA GLU A 128 19.21 14.27 0.78
C GLU A 128 20.69 13.88 0.61
N LYS A 129 20.99 12.56 0.55
CA LYS A 129 22.35 12.08 0.27
C LYS A 129 22.90 12.52 -1.09
N GLN A 130 22.04 12.68 -2.10
CA GLN A 130 22.44 13.21 -3.41
C GLN A 130 22.77 14.71 -3.39
N LYS A 131 22.18 15.49 -2.47
CA LYS A 131 22.53 16.91 -2.28
C LYS A 131 23.83 17.09 -1.50
N GLU A 132 24.17 16.16 -0.62
CA GLU A 132 25.39 16.19 0.20
C GLU A 132 26.64 15.63 -0.52
N LEU A 133 26.47 14.93 -1.65
CA LEU A 133 27.59 14.50 -2.48
C LEU A 133 28.29 15.74 -3.06
N PRO A 134 29.59 15.96 -2.77
CA PRO A 134 30.32 17.08 -3.37
C PRO A 134 30.28 16.92 -4.89
N LYS A 135 29.96 18.02 -5.60
CA LYS A 135 30.01 18.04 -7.07
C LYS A 135 31.35 17.47 -7.51
N THR A 136 31.33 16.27 -8.10
CA THR A 136 32.52 15.69 -8.70
C THR A 136 32.99 16.70 -9.74
N PRO A 137 34.24 17.19 -9.68
CA PRO A 137 34.73 18.09 -10.72
C PRO A 137 34.69 17.32 -12.04
N GLN A 138 33.86 17.77 -12.98
CA GLN A 138 33.95 17.32 -14.37
C GLN A 138 35.34 17.70 -14.87
N ASP A 139 36.23 16.71 -14.93
CA ASP A 139 37.58 16.88 -15.47
C ASP A 139 37.52 16.97 -16.99
N HIS A 140 37.11 18.14 -17.50
CA HIS A 140 37.26 18.51 -18.90
C HIS A 140 38.66 19.08 -19.13
N ARG A 141 39.72 18.31 -18.88
CA ARG A 141 41.08 18.69 -19.30
C ARG A 141 41.39 18.15 -20.70
N LYS A 142 41.11 19.04 -21.67
CA LYS A 142 41.57 19.09 -23.06
C LYS A 142 42.75 18.15 -23.39
N ALA A 143 42.52 17.21 -24.31
CA ALA A 143 43.60 16.64 -25.12
C ALA A 143 44.18 17.75 -26.01
N GLN A 144 45.35 18.27 -25.62
CA GLN A 144 46.10 19.26 -26.36
C GLN A 144 46.62 18.61 -27.66
N ARG A 145 46.06 19.03 -28.80
CA ARG A 145 46.53 18.71 -30.16
C ARG A 145 48.04 18.93 -30.24
N GLN A 146 48.82 17.85 -30.39
CA GLN A 146 50.19 17.94 -30.87
C GLN A 146 50.16 18.09 -32.40
N SER A 147 50.39 19.30 -32.88
CA SER A 147 50.79 19.56 -34.26
C SER A 147 52.20 18.98 -34.48
N ARG A 148 52.32 17.90 -35.23
CA ARG A 148 53.59 17.50 -35.86
C ARG A 148 53.54 17.93 -37.32
N THR A 149 54.10 19.10 -37.61
CA THR A 149 54.65 19.44 -38.92
C THR A 149 55.95 18.68 -39.10
N ALA A 150 56.00 17.77 -40.07
CA ALA A 150 57.24 17.28 -40.66
C ALA A 150 57.05 17.33 -42.18
N GLY A 151 57.72 18.28 -42.80
CA GLY A 151 57.75 18.49 -44.24
C GLY A 151 59.02 19.24 -44.60
N ALA A 152 59.76 18.64 -45.55
CA ALA A 152 61.09 18.99 -46.07
C ALA A 152 62.28 18.47 -45.27
#